data_AF-A0A959XY81-F1
#
_entry.id   AF-A0A959XY81-F1
#
_cell.length_a   1.000
_cell.length_b   1.000
_cell.length_c   1.000
_cell.angle_alpha   90.00
_cell.angle_beta   90.00
_cell.angle_gamma   90.00
#
_symmetry.space_group_name_H-M   'P 1'
#
loop_
_entity.id
_entity.type
_entity.pdbx_description
1 polymer ?
#
loop_
_entity_poly.entity_id
_entity_poly.type
_entity_poly.pdbx_seq_one_letter_code
_entity_poly.pdbx_strand_id
1 'polypeptide(L)'
;MSAKQRTLPLIALAGFLLAVTPAQAQLIINQTQPPTTLVQNYLMGSGVFASNVTYNGSPGNLVPSLFTTLGQIGRFNGTNTVIGINSGTFLCTNDADYSLPGPNDLLMQHGGGMGGGGFWTSPDLDLSQLTAWPMWQVSGGNNIGNKSVLE
;
A
#
# COMPACT_ATOMS: atom_id res chain seq x y z
N MET A 1 -51.89 -15.73 -6.09
CA MET A 1 -50.45 -15.90 -5.78
C MET A 1 -50.17 -15.28 -4.43
N SER A 2 -49.70 -16.09 -3.47
CA SER A 2 -49.49 -15.68 -2.07
C SER A 2 -48.33 -14.69 -1.93
N ALA A 3 -48.39 -13.75 -0.99
CA ALA A 3 -47.33 -12.75 -0.74
C ALA A 3 -45.94 -13.39 -0.55
N LYS A 4 -45.89 -14.61 -0.01
CA LYS A 4 -44.66 -15.41 0.18
C LYS A 4 -43.98 -15.82 -1.14
N GLN A 5 -44.75 -16.01 -2.22
CA GLN A 5 -44.22 -16.34 -3.55
C GLN A 5 -43.67 -15.10 -4.28
N ARG A 6 -44.04 -13.88 -3.84
CA ARG A 6 -43.56 -12.63 -4.41
C ARG A 6 -42.26 -12.14 -3.75
N THR A 7 -42.01 -12.51 -2.49
CA THR A 7 -40.81 -12.07 -1.75
C THR A 7 -39.57 -12.91 -2.02
N LEU A 8 -39.71 -14.22 -2.33
CA LEU A 8 -38.58 -15.09 -2.70
C LEU A 8 -37.71 -14.55 -3.87
N PRO A 9 -38.28 -14.14 -5.02
CA PRO A 9 -37.46 -13.63 -6.12
C PRO A 9 -36.81 -12.28 -5.80
N LEU A 10 -37.44 -11.45 -4.96
CA LEU A 10 -36.88 -10.18 -4.49
C LEU A 10 -35.67 -10.38 -3.58
N ILE A 11 -35.71 -11.37 -2.68
CA ILE A 11 -34.57 -11.72 -1.81
C ILE A 11 -33.43 -12.33 -2.64
N ALA A 12 -33.75 -13.20 -3.61
CA ALA A 12 -32.76 -13.79 -4.50
C ALA A 12 -32.06 -12.72 -5.39
N LEU A 13 -32.82 -11.74 -5.89
CA LEU A 13 -32.28 -10.64 -6.67
C LEU A 13 -31.39 -9.71 -5.83
N ALA A 14 -31.78 -9.41 -4.59
CA ALA A 14 -30.95 -8.62 -3.66
C ALA A 14 -29.64 -9.35 -3.31
N GLY A 15 -29.71 -10.67 -3.07
CA GLY A 15 -28.52 -11.50 -2.85
C GLY A 15 -27.59 -11.56 -4.07
N PHE A 16 -28.15 -11.61 -5.28
CA PHE A 16 -27.38 -11.59 -6.52
C PHE A 16 -26.72 -10.22 -6.76
N LEU A 17 -27.43 -9.10 -6.52
CA LEU A 17 -26.83 -7.76 -6.66
C LEU A 17 -25.65 -7.53 -5.69
N LEU A 18 -25.72 -8.06 -4.48
CA LEU A 18 -24.63 -7.98 -3.50
C LEU A 18 -23.42 -8.87 -3.87
N ALA A 19 -23.61 -9.90 -4.69
CA ALA A 19 -22.54 -10.78 -5.14
C ALA A 19 -21.76 -10.24 -6.36
N VAL A 20 -22.29 -9.22 -7.05
CA VAL A 20 -21.71 -8.66 -8.29
C VAL A 20 -20.79 -7.46 -8.03
N THR A 21 -20.70 -6.97 -6.78
CA THR A 21 -19.74 -5.92 -6.46
C THR A 21 -18.32 -6.48 -6.48
N PRO A 22 -17.39 -5.96 -7.31
CA PRO A 22 -16.01 -6.43 -7.32
C PRO A 22 -15.37 -6.12 -5.96
N ALA A 23 -15.08 -7.16 -5.18
CA ALA A 23 -14.27 -7.02 -3.98
C ALA A 23 -12.86 -6.61 -4.40
N GLN A 24 -12.51 -5.33 -4.18
CA GLN A 24 -11.17 -4.84 -4.44
C GLN A 24 -10.23 -5.42 -3.38
N ALA A 25 -9.34 -6.32 -3.79
CA ALA A 25 -8.28 -6.87 -2.96
C ALA A 25 -7.17 -5.82 -2.77
N GLN A 26 -7.49 -4.77 -2.00
CA GLN A 26 -6.66 -3.58 -1.87
C GLN A 26 -5.68 -3.66 -0.71
N LEU A 27 -4.45 -3.16 -0.93
CA LEU A 27 -3.49 -2.87 0.13
C LEU A 27 -4.04 -1.83 1.10
N ILE A 28 -4.03 -2.15 2.40
CA ILE A 28 -4.40 -1.19 3.44
C ILE A 28 -3.12 -0.49 3.92
N ILE A 29 -3.09 0.83 3.83
CA ILE A 29 -1.96 1.65 4.27
C ILE A 29 -2.28 2.29 5.62
N ASN A 30 -1.32 2.27 6.54
CA ASN A 30 -1.39 2.91 7.84
C ASN A 30 -0.14 3.76 8.08
N GLN A 31 -0.32 5.06 8.10
CA GLN A 31 0.74 6.03 8.35
C GLN A 31 0.69 6.64 9.76
N THR A 32 -0.25 6.24 10.61
CA THR A 32 -0.42 6.88 11.94
C THR A 32 0.72 6.62 12.92
N GLN A 33 1.67 5.75 12.56
CA GLN A 33 2.74 5.28 13.44
C GLN A 33 4.03 6.09 13.23
N PRO A 34 4.71 6.51 14.31
CA PRO A 34 6.01 7.16 14.19
C PRO A 34 7.09 6.17 13.74
N PRO A 35 8.20 6.64 13.13
CA PRO A 35 9.29 5.77 12.65
C PRO A 35 9.89 4.86 13.73
N THR A 36 9.99 5.34 14.97
CA THR A 36 10.47 4.56 16.12
C THR A 36 9.60 3.32 16.36
N THR A 37 8.28 3.48 16.31
CA THR A 37 7.32 2.38 16.43
C THR A 37 7.43 1.43 15.25
N LEU A 38 7.61 1.94 14.04
CA LEU A 38 7.70 1.11 12.84
C LEU A 38 8.94 0.20 12.89
N VAL A 39 10.09 0.78 13.22
CA VAL A 39 11.34 0.03 13.40
C VAL A 39 11.18 -1.00 14.52
N GLN A 40 10.80 -0.56 15.72
CA GLN A 40 10.82 -1.43 16.89
C GLN A 40 9.80 -2.58 16.83
N ASN A 41 8.63 -2.36 16.22
CA ASN A 41 7.53 -3.34 16.28
C ASN A 41 7.37 -4.18 15.02
N TYR A 42 7.95 -3.76 13.88
CA TYR A 42 7.76 -4.48 12.61
C TYR A 42 9.05 -4.83 11.89
N LEU A 43 10.15 -4.11 12.14
CA LEU A 43 11.44 -4.43 11.51
C LEU A 43 12.36 -5.20 12.45
N MET A 44 12.20 -5.04 13.76
CA MET A 44 13.01 -5.74 14.76
C MET A 44 12.37 -7.06 15.20
N GLY A 45 13.21 -8.09 15.31
CA GLY A 45 12.81 -9.37 15.90
C GLY A 45 12.66 -9.30 17.42
N SER A 46 11.98 -10.28 18.00
CA SER A 46 11.81 -10.38 19.46
C SER A 46 13.16 -10.36 20.19
N GLY A 47 13.28 -9.52 21.21
CA GLY A 47 14.50 -9.36 21.99
C GLY A 47 15.55 -8.42 21.38
N VAL A 48 15.29 -7.84 20.20
CA VAL A 48 16.14 -6.80 19.59
C VAL A 48 15.54 -5.43 19.87
N PHE A 49 16.34 -4.54 20.46
CA PHE A 49 15.93 -3.17 20.79
C PHE A 49 16.67 -2.17 19.91
N ALA A 50 15.90 -1.36 19.18
CA ALA A 50 16.42 -0.26 18.42
C ALA A 50 16.53 0.98 19.32
N SER A 51 17.69 1.62 19.32
CA SER A 51 17.89 2.91 19.98
C SER A 51 18.45 3.91 18.97
N ASN A 52 18.30 5.21 19.25
CA ASN A 52 18.76 6.29 18.39
C ASN A 52 18.15 6.25 16.95
N VAL A 53 16.88 5.88 16.85
CA VAL A 53 16.15 5.88 15.56
C VAL A 53 15.92 7.34 15.14
N THR A 54 16.56 7.74 14.05
CA THR A 54 16.40 9.05 13.43
C THR A 54 15.77 8.90 12.06
N TYR A 55 14.91 9.83 11.68
CA TYR A 55 14.23 9.84 10.39
C TYR A 55 14.23 11.27 9.85
N ASN A 56 14.74 11.44 8.64
CA ASN A 56 14.95 12.76 8.02
C ASN A 56 13.89 13.12 6.97
N GLY A 57 12.83 12.32 6.83
CA GLY A 57 11.66 12.62 6.00
C GLY A 57 10.47 13.12 6.83
N SER A 58 9.33 13.33 6.17
CA SER A 58 8.05 13.58 6.84
C SER A 58 7.51 12.28 7.43
N PRO A 59 7.47 12.11 8.76
CA PRO A 59 7.00 10.85 9.33
C PRO A 59 5.50 10.70 9.08
N GLY A 60 5.01 9.45 8.97
CA GLY A 60 3.60 9.17 8.73
C GLY A 60 2.65 9.85 9.73
N ASN A 61 3.07 9.98 10.99
CA ASN A 61 2.26 10.52 12.07
C ASN A 61 2.24 12.06 12.13
N LEU A 62 2.91 12.76 11.21
CA LEU A 62 2.89 14.23 11.09
C LEU A 62 2.50 14.64 9.68
N VAL A 63 1.66 15.67 9.57
CA VAL A 63 1.30 16.30 8.30
C VAL A 63 2.08 17.62 8.16
N PRO A 64 2.90 17.82 7.12
CA PRO A 64 3.64 19.07 6.90
C PRO A 64 2.72 20.27 6.60
N SER A 65 3.17 21.47 7.02
CA SER A 65 2.38 22.73 7.00
C SER A 65 2.26 23.41 5.63
N LEU A 66 3.01 22.99 4.61
CA LEU A 66 2.97 23.57 3.26
C LEU A 66 2.89 22.44 2.23
N PHE A 67 1.79 22.42 1.47
CA PHE A 67 1.48 21.43 0.42
C PHE A 67 1.37 19.97 0.93
N THR A 68 0.24 19.70 1.58
CA THR A 68 -0.51 18.42 1.73
C THR A 68 0.19 17.14 1.26
N THR A 69 1.21 16.68 1.99
CA THR A 69 1.77 15.33 1.81
C THR A 69 1.56 14.56 3.10
N LEU A 70 0.64 13.59 3.06
CA LEU A 70 0.51 12.55 4.09
C LEU A 70 1.81 11.72 4.03
N GLY A 71 2.34 11.29 5.18
CA GLY A 71 3.78 11.04 5.36
C GLY A 71 4.52 10.09 4.38
N GLN A 72 5.85 10.11 4.50
CA GLN A 72 6.79 9.44 3.58
C GLN A 72 7.17 8.02 4.02
N ILE A 73 6.53 7.54 5.09
CA ILE A 73 6.78 6.24 5.71
C ILE A 73 5.49 5.76 6.36
N GLY A 74 5.26 4.45 6.30
CA GLY A 74 4.12 3.82 6.96
C GLY A 74 4.16 2.32 6.80
N ARG A 75 3.08 1.68 7.24
CA ARG A 75 2.88 0.24 7.17
C ARG A 75 1.83 -0.11 6.13
N PHE A 76 2.05 -1.19 5.38
CA PHE A 76 1.01 -1.79 4.55
C PHE A 76 0.57 -3.14 5.11
N ASN A 77 -0.68 -3.50 4.87
CA ASN A 77 -1.25 -4.82 5.10
C ASN A 77 -1.79 -5.37 3.77
N GLY A 78 -1.21 -6.48 3.34
CA GLY A 78 -1.52 -7.21 2.12
C GLY A 78 -2.20 -8.56 2.35
N THR A 79 -2.61 -8.91 3.57
CA THR A 79 -3.21 -10.24 3.89
C THR A 79 -4.43 -10.57 3.02
N ASN A 80 -5.19 -9.56 2.59
CA ASN A 80 -6.37 -9.74 1.74
C ASN A 80 -6.06 -9.49 0.25
N THR A 81 -4.81 -9.61 -0.16
CA THR A 81 -4.34 -9.35 -1.53
C THR A 81 -3.67 -10.59 -2.11
N VAL A 82 -3.50 -10.60 -3.44
CA VAL A 82 -2.86 -11.71 -4.17
C VAL A 82 -1.37 -11.48 -4.41
N ILE A 83 -0.77 -10.43 -3.84
CA ILE A 83 0.59 -9.98 -4.17
C ILE A 83 1.69 -10.84 -3.51
N GLY A 84 1.34 -11.77 -2.61
CA GLY A 84 2.31 -12.67 -1.96
C GLY A 84 3.03 -12.09 -0.75
N ILE A 85 2.84 -10.80 -0.44
CA ILE A 85 3.42 -10.12 0.73
C ILE A 85 2.32 -9.77 1.72
N ASN A 86 2.44 -10.28 2.96
CA ASN A 86 1.39 -10.14 3.97
C ASN A 86 1.37 -8.76 4.63
N SER A 87 2.53 -8.16 4.89
CA SER A 87 2.66 -6.81 5.45
C SER A 87 4.12 -6.38 5.47
N GLY A 88 4.36 -5.07 5.56
CA GLY A 88 5.69 -4.52 5.73
C GLY A 88 5.65 -3.01 5.97
N THR A 89 6.83 -2.42 6.11
CA THR A 89 7.01 -0.97 6.13
C THR A 89 7.42 -0.51 4.73
N PHE A 90 6.87 0.61 4.27
CA PHE A 90 7.30 1.22 3.02
C PHE A 90 7.90 2.61 3.29
N LEU A 91 8.77 3.06 2.40
CA LEU A 91 9.28 4.42 2.36
C LEU A 91 9.14 4.99 0.94
N CYS A 92 8.84 6.29 0.83
CA CYS A 92 8.72 6.98 -0.45
C CYS A 92 9.08 8.46 -0.36
N THR A 93 9.50 9.06 -1.48
CA THR A 93 9.81 10.51 -1.54
C THR A 93 8.58 11.43 -1.57
N ASN A 94 7.38 10.93 -1.28
CA ASN A 94 6.09 11.64 -1.31
C ASN A 94 5.03 10.95 -0.44
N ASP A 95 3.75 11.11 -0.76
CA ASP A 95 2.65 10.38 -0.15
C ASP A 95 2.72 8.89 -0.47
N ALA A 96 2.65 8.16 0.63
CA ALA A 96 2.52 6.73 0.84
C ALA A 96 1.15 6.15 0.50
N ASP A 97 0.09 6.82 0.98
CA ASP A 97 -1.21 6.79 0.32
C ASP A 97 -0.97 7.39 -1.09
N TYR A 98 -1.82 7.42 -2.09
CA TYR A 98 -1.41 7.74 -3.50
C TYR A 98 -0.37 6.81 -4.18
N SER A 99 0.79 6.51 -3.58
CA SER A 99 1.82 5.63 -4.16
C SER A 99 1.46 4.14 -4.10
N LEU A 100 0.69 3.74 -3.09
CA LEU A 100 0.32 2.36 -2.79
C LEU A 100 -1.20 2.05 -2.75
N PRO A 101 -2.13 3.01 -2.55
CA PRO A 101 -3.56 2.71 -2.52
C PRO A 101 -4.24 2.96 -3.88
N GLY A 102 -4.82 1.89 -4.40
CA GLY A 102 -5.63 1.81 -5.60
C GLY A 102 -5.42 0.45 -6.29
N PRO A 103 -6.43 -0.16 -6.92
CA PRO A 103 -6.20 -1.35 -7.72
C PRO A 103 -5.08 -1.06 -8.73
N ASN A 104 -4.18 -2.02 -8.94
CA ASN A 104 -3.03 -1.91 -9.85
C ASN A 104 -3.49 -1.99 -11.32
N ASP A 105 -4.41 -1.13 -11.74
CA ASP A 105 -5.05 -1.13 -13.06
C ASP A 105 -4.54 0.00 -13.98
N LEU A 106 -3.74 0.92 -13.45
CA LEU A 106 -3.14 2.00 -14.21
C LEU A 106 -1.83 1.55 -14.85
N LEU A 107 -1.75 1.62 -16.18
CA LEU A 107 -0.55 1.32 -16.97
C LEU A 107 0.63 2.29 -16.72
N MET A 108 0.40 3.36 -15.96
CA MET A 108 1.38 4.39 -15.67
C MET A 108 1.88 4.28 -14.23
N GLN A 109 3.20 4.26 -14.10
CA GLN A 109 3.90 4.32 -12.82
C GLN A 109 3.55 5.63 -12.10
N HIS A 110 2.97 5.55 -10.91
CA HIS A 110 2.91 6.72 -10.03
C HIS A 110 4.35 7.04 -9.59
N GLY A 111 4.89 8.13 -10.14
CA GLY A 111 6.21 8.63 -9.76
C GLY A 111 6.32 8.79 -8.25
N GLY A 112 7.48 8.45 -7.68
CA GLY A 112 7.87 9.05 -6.41
C GLY A 112 7.83 10.57 -6.56
N GLY A 113 7.34 11.30 -5.55
CA GLY A 113 7.09 12.73 -5.71
C GLY A 113 8.35 13.56 -5.90
N MET A 114 8.09 14.86 -5.99
CA MET A 114 9.03 15.89 -6.44
C MET A 114 10.35 15.84 -5.65
N GLY A 115 11.43 15.42 -6.33
CA GLY A 115 12.77 15.26 -5.75
C GLY A 115 13.43 13.93 -6.12
N GLY A 116 12.63 12.91 -6.42
CA GLY A 116 13.08 11.67 -7.03
C GLY A 116 12.60 11.62 -8.47
N GLY A 117 13.28 12.27 -9.41
CA GLY A 117 13.03 11.97 -10.81
C GLY A 117 13.16 10.46 -11.02
N GLY A 118 12.35 9.84 -11.88
CA GLY A 118 12.33 8.40 -12.16
C GLY A 118 13.63 7.87 -12.81
N PHE A 119 14.78 8.46 -12.46
CA PHE A 119 16.09 8.26 -13.04
C PHE A 119 16.89 7.17 -12.33
N TRP A 120 16.50 6.77 -11.12
CA TRP A 120 17.17 5.71 -10.36
C TRP A 120 16.19 4.59 -10.04
N THR A 121 16.40 3.47 -10.70
CA THR A 121 15.64 2.25 -10.52
C THR A 121 15.92 1.68 -9.14
N SER A 122 14.89 1.25 -8.41
CA SER A 122 15.07 0.51 -7.18
C SER A 122 15.39 -0.95 -7.54
N PRO A 123 16.43 -1.58 -6.96
CA PRO A 123 16.65 -3.01 -7.12
C PRO A 123 15.65 -3.87 -6.31
N ASP A 124 14.72 -3.23 -5.61
CA ASP A 124 13.71 -3.87 -4.77
C ASP A 124 12.62 -4.55 -5.62
N LEU A 125 12.66 -5.88 -5.65
CA LEU A 125 11.71 -6.71 -6.38
C LEU A 125 10.30 -6.64 -5.77
N ASP A 126 10.22 -6.57 -4.45
CA ASP A 126 8.99 -6.61 -3.67
C ASP A 126 8.17 -5.34 -3.88
N LEU A 127 8.87 -4.22 -4.04
CA LEU A 127 8.28 -2.96 -4.50
C LEU A 127 7.59 -3.06 -5.87
N SER A 128 8.07 -3.94 -6.76
CA SER A 128 7.40 -4.16 -8.05
C SER A 128 6.08 -4.91 -7.90
N GLN A 129 5.96 -5.79 -6.91
CA GLN A 129 4.71 -6.49 -6.60
C GLN A 129 3.68 -5.55 -5.97
N LEU A 130 4.14 -4.57 -5.18
CA LEU A 130 3.30 -3.64 -4.44
C LEU A 130 2.82 -2.44 -5.26
N THR A 131 3.50 -2.12 -6.36
CA THR A 131 3.19 -0.95 -7.17
C THR A 131 2.44 -1.33 -8.45
N ALA A 132 1.72 -0.38 -9.03
CA ALA A 132 0.76 -0.51 -10.13
C ALA A 132 1.26 -1.09 -11.48
N TRP A 133 2.32 -1.89 -11.51
CA TRP A 133 2.89 -2.45 -12.72
C TRP A 133 2.57 -3.95 -12.89
N PRO A 134 1.68 -4.33 -13.83
CA PRO A 134 1.24 -5.72 -13.99
C PRO A 134 2.32 -6.68 -14.52
N MET A 135 3.47 -6.16 -14.96
CA MET A 135 4.58 -6.93 -15.53
C MET A 135 5.74 -7.13 -14.54
N TRP A 136 5.53 -6.91 -13.23
CA TRP A 136 6.57 -6.95 -12.19
C TRP A 136 7.47 -8.19 -12.21
N GLN A 137 6.96 -9.32 -12.69
CA GLN A 137 7.69 -10.58 -12.84
C GLN A 137 8.87 -10.50 -13.83
N VAL A 138 8.94 -9.47 -14.68
CA VAL A 138 9.96 -9.34 -15.73
C VAL A 138 10.91 -8.14 -15.58
N SER A 139 10.69 -7.16 -14.69
CA SER A 139 11.63 -6.01 -14.55
C SER A 139 12.75 -6.20 -13.53
N GLY A 140 12.63 -7.18 -12.62
CA GLY A 140 13.60 -7.35 -11.54
C GLY A 140 13.76 -6.11 -10.65
N GLY A 141 12.68 -5.34 -10.41
CA GLY A 141 12.73 -4.10 -9.61
C GLY A 141 12.87 -2.81 -10.41
N ASN A 142 13.39 -2.90 -11.64
CA ASN A 142 13.96 -1.72 -12.31
C ASN A 142 12.96 -0.69 -12.86
N ASN A 143 11.67 -0.88 -12.64
CA ASN A 143 10.62 0.00 -13.16
C ASN A 143 10.05 0.95 -12.09
N ILE A 144 10.47 0.85 -10.81
CA ILE A 144 10.04 1.79 -9.77
C ILE A 144 11.26 2.44 -9.12
N GLY A 145 11.28 3.77 -9.09
CA GLY A 145 12.33 4.53 -8.40
C GLY A 145 11.81 5.24 -7.15
N ASN A 146 12.74 5.57 -6.25
CA ASN A 146 12.52 6.45 -5.10
C ASN A 146 11.49 5.94 -4.08
N LYS A 147 11.35 4.61 -3.99
CA LYS A 147 10.56 3.90 -2.99
C LYS A 147 11.33 2.66 -2.54
N SER A 148 10.99 2.14 -1.37
CA SER A 148 11.53 0.88 -0.83
C SER A 148 10.52 0.21 0.08
N VAL A 149 10.58 -1.11 0.12
CA VAL A 149 9.77 -1.99 0.96
C VAL A 149 10.71 -2.74 1.91
N LEU A 150 10.24 -2.90 3.15
CA LEU A 150 10.93 -3.63 4.21
C LEU A 150 9.90 -4.58 4.82
N GLU A 151 10.11 -5.88 4.65
CA GLU A 151 9.20 -6.94 5.08
C GLU A 151 9.82 -7.92 6.08
#